data_AF-A0A7V9G3F7-F1
#
_entry.id   AF-A0A7V9G3F7-F1
#
_cell.length_a   1.000
_cell.length_b   1.000
_cell.length_c   1.000
_cell.angle_alpha   90.00
_cell.angle_beta   90.00
_cell.angle_gamma   90.00
#
_symmetry.space_group_name_H-M   'P 1'
#
loop_
_entity.id
_entity.type
_entity.pdbx_description
1 polymer ?
#
loop_
_entity_poly.entity_id
_entity_poly.type
_entity_poly.pdbx_seq_one_letter_code
_entity_poly.pdbx_strand_id
1 'polypeptide(L)'
;MLRLLLLVALLIRMASGAEPLAEVARAVAAAAAIDLAATTADAKALAWAAWGADGHRSPDVEQALIRSLSTRARLAVPVERRCAIERVLDLLIRWRAKLPADLLEALVDEPHCTIHATILACADPDVGAAGLRRLLARGTSDAAWAAACNVLAAAKDPTLAAHLLRPLTIRLSVSVTDPGRIGGRRLTTSRSCGAEPNTVPAGFPPEVIYRLSLEPRVRDQVVATGPLTVYARRTEYLEVSHGCVIFDKPIDREAYSASYLQMLLSGVSGAPPLLETHPRAAITWSNADAFAAETAAARERSDQAWRELVDALAANGLLTPADHAALVPNIVVSVRDERQDRSLPLPLVEGQLTPVEY
;
A
#
# COMPACT_ATOMS: atom_id res chain seq x y z
N MET A 1 -12.16 -32.15 -33.32
CA MET A 1 -12.10 -33.04 -32.14
C MET A 1 -12.55 -32.36 -30.84
N LEU A 2 -12.06 -31.16 -30.49
CA LEU A 2 -12.41 -30.47 -29.23
C LEU A 2 -13.94 -30.30 -29.01
N ARG A 3 -14.69 -29.92 -30.05
CA ARG A 3 -16.16 -29.80 -30.01
C ARG A 3 -16.89 -31.12 -29.76
N LEU A 4 -16.32 -32.25 -30.19
CA LEU A 4 -16.93 -33.58 -30.03
C LEU A 4 -16.72 -34.10 -28.60
N LEU A 5 -15.54 -33.85 -28.02
CA LEU A 5 -15.22 -34.18 -26.63
C LEU A 5 -16.07 -33.34 -25.65
N LEU A 6 -16.30 -32.07 -25.97
CA LEU A 6 -17.21 -31.19 -25.22
C LEU A 6 -18.64 -31.74 -25.22
N LEU A 7 -19.09 -32.26 -26.37
CA LEU A 7 -20.41 -32.88 -26.50
C LEU A 7 -20.53 -34.15 -25.65
N VAL A 8 -19.52 -35.02 -25.67
CA VAL A 8 -19.50 -36.27 -24.89
C VAL A 8 -19.43 -36.00 -23.37
N ALA A 9 -18.63 -35.02 -22.94
CA ALA A 9 -18.59 -34.60 -21.54
C ALA A 9 -19.92 -33.98 -21.07
N LEU A 10 -20.60 -33.24 -21.95
CA LEU A 10 -21.95 -32.74 -21.70
C LEU A 10 -22.92 -33.89 -21.46
N LEU A 11 -22.89 -34.92 -22.34
CA LEU A 11 -23.79 -36.07 -22.30
C LEU A 11 -23.60 -36.92 -21.03
N ILE A 12 -22.36 -37.12 -20.57
CA ILE A 12 -22.06 -37.87 -19.33
C ILE A 12 -22.58 -37.12 -18.09
N ARG A 13 -22.50 -35.79 -18.08
CA ARG A 13 -22.98 -34.93 -16.99
C ARG A 13 -24.51 -34.82 -16.93
N MET A 14 -25.21 -35.09 -18.04
CA MET A 14 -26.68 -35.15 -18.07
C MET A 14 -27.27 -36.30 -17.24
N ALA A 15 -26.50 -37.36 -16.97
CA ALA A 15 -26.98 -38.53 -16.24
C ALA A 15 -26.96 -38.36 -14.70
N SER A 16 -26.29 -37.34 -14.17
CA SER A 16 -25.95 -37.27 -12.73
C SER A 16 -26.73 -36.23 -11.92
N GLY A 17 -27.83 -35.66 -12.42
CA GLY A 17 -28.66 -34.71 -11.65
C GLY A 17 -27.94 -33.40 -11.27
N ALA A 18 -27.04 -32.94 -12.14
CA ALA A 18 -26.19 -31.76 -11.93
C ALA A 18 -26.88 -30.44 -12.30
N GLU A 19 -26.27 -29.31 -11.89
CA GLU A 19 -26.59 -27.91 -12.26
C GLU A 19 -27.30 -27.75 -13.61
N PRO A 20 -28.26 -26.80 -13.74
CA PRO A 20 -29.00 -26.62 -14.99
C PRO A 20 -28.03 -26.41 -16.16
N LEU A 21 -28.08 -27.27 -17.18
CA LEU A 21 -27.19 -27.26 -18.37
C LEU A 21 -27.00 -25.87 -19.00
N ALA A 22 -28.00 -25.01 -18.85
CA ALA A 22 -27.96 -23.61 -19.27
C ALA A 22 -26.87 -22.79 -18.55
N GLU A 23 -26.54 -23.07 -17.29
CA GLU A 23 -25.48 -22.41 -16.53
C GLU A 23 -24.08 -22.83 -17.00
N VAL A 24 -23.86 -24.13 -17.20
CA VAL A 24 -22.62 -24.64 -17.78
C VAL A 24 -22.40 -24.09 -19.20
N ALA A 25 -23.44 -24.07 -20.03
CA ALA A 25 -23.36 -23.50 -21.37
C ALA A 25 -23.04 -21.99 -21.35
N ARG A 26 -23.61 -21.23 -20.40
CA ARG A 26 -23.31 -19.80 -20.22
C ARG A 26 -21.86 -19.57 -19.79
N ALA A 27 -21.34 -20.35 -18.84
CA ALA A 27 -19.94 -20.26 -18.41
C ALA A 27 -18.96 -20.56 -19.56
N VAL A 28 -19.20 -21.62 -20.34
CA VAL A 28 -18.36 -21.97 -21.51
C VAL A 28 -18.41 -20.87 -22.56
N ALA A 29 -19.60 -20.31 -22.84
CA ALA A 29 -19.75 -19.21 -23.78
C ALA A 29 -19.02 -17.94 -23.29
N ALA A 30 -19.08 -17.62 -22.00
CA ALA A 30 -18.36 -16.50 -21.41
C ALA A 30 -16.84 -16.66 -21.53
N ALA A 31 -16.30 -17.83 -21.19
CA ALA A 31 -14.87 -18.12 -21.33
C ALA A 31 -14.41 -17.99 -22.80
N ALA A 32 -15.17 -18.54 -23.74
CA ALA A 32 -14.88 -18.44 -25.17
C ALA A 32 -14.93 -16.99 -25.68
N ALA A 33 -15.88 -16.18 -25.20
CA ALA A 33 -15.96 -14.76 -25.56
C ALA A 33 -14.75 -13.96 -25.07
N ILE A 34 -14.28 -14.23 -23.84
CA ILE A 34 -13.08 -13.61 -23.26
C ILE A 34 -11.83 -13.99 -24.08
N ASP A 35 -11.62 -15.28 -24.34
CA ASP A 35 -10.46 -15.77 -25.11
C ASP A 35 -10.46 -15.21 -26.54
N LEU A 36 -11.63 -15.14 -27.20
CA LEU A 36 -11.77 -14.56 -28.53
C LEU A 36 -11.38 -13.07 -28.53
N ALA A 37 -11.95 -12.28 -27.61
CA ALA A 37 -11.68 -10.85 -27.51
C ALA A 37 -10.20 -10.55 -27.20
N ALA A 38 -9.58 -11.35 -26.32
CA ALA A 38 -8.16 -11.25 -26.02
C ALA A 38 -7.29 -11.59 -27.24
N THR A 39 -7.68 -12.59 -28.03
CA THR A 39 -6.96 -13.02 -29.23
C THR A 39 -7.05 -11.98 -30.36
N THR A 40 -8.22 -11.36 -30.54
CA THR A 40 -8.43 -10.30 -31.54
C THR A 40 -7.90 -8.93 -31.09
N ALA A 41 -7.39 -8.83 -29.86
CA ALA A 41 -6.93 -7.59 -29.24
C ALA A 41 -7.99 -6.47 -29.23
N ASP A 42 -9.27 -6.84 -29.13
CA ASP A 42 -10.40 -5.90 -29.04
C ASP A 42 -10.68 -5.60 -27.57
N ALA A 43 -10.20 -4.44 -27.12
CA ALA A 43 -10.34 -3.99 -25.72
C ALA A 43 -11.82 -3.82 -25.32
N LYS A 44 -12.67 -3.34 -26.23
CA LYS A 44 -14.10 -3.11 -25.95
C LYS A 44 -14.84 -4.44 -25.83
N ALA A 45 -14.59 -5.37 -26.73
CA ALA A 45 -15.16 -6.72 -26.65
C ALA A 45 -14.70 -7.42 -25.37
N LEU A 46 -13.43 -7.28 -24.97
CA LEU A 46 -12.91 -7.86 -23.74
C LEU A 46 -13.59 -7.27 -22.50
N ALA A 47 -13.77 -5.95 -22.45
CA ALA A 47 -14.46 -5.28 -21.36
C ALA A 47 -15.91 -5.77 -21.20
N TRP A 48 -16.67 -5.88 -22.31
CA TRP A 48 -18.04 -6.41 -22.29
C TRP A 48 -18.09 -7.89 -21.94
N ALA A 49 -17.16 -8.70 -22.44
CA ALA A 49 -17.10 -10.12 -22.12
C ALA A 49 -16.82 -10.34 -20.62
N ALA A 50 -15.89 -9.58 -20.03
CA ALA A 50 -15.63 -9.60 -18.60
C ALA A 50 -16.85 -9.08 -17.80
N TRP A 51 -17.47 -7.98 -18.21
CA TRP A 51 -18.67 -7.45 -17.53
C TRP A 51 -19.84 -8.45 -17.55
N GLY A 52 -20.12 -9.06 -18.70
CA GLY A 52 -21.19 -10.04 -18.86
C GLY A 52 -20.91 -11.39 -18.21
N ALA A 53 -19.67 -11.66 -17.80
CA ALA A 53 -19.30 -12.86 -17.05
C ALA A 53 -19.65 -12.76 -15.55
N ASP A 54 -20.10 -11.60 -15.06
CA ASP A 54 -20.54 -11.45 -13.67
C ASP A 54 -21.72 -12.40 -13.38
N GLY A 55 -21.57 -13.25 -12.37
CA GLY A 55 -22.53 -14.33 -12.06
C GLY A 55 -22.30 -15.66 -12.80
N HIS A 56 -21.26 -15.78 -13.63
CA HIS A 56 -20.88 -17.02 -14.33
C HIS A 56 -19.52 -17.56 -13.89
N ARG A 57 -19.24 -17.47 -12.58
CA ARG A 57 -17.96 -17.93 -12.04
C ARG A 57 -17.78 -19.42 -12.31
N SER A 58 -16.72 -19.75 -13.03
CA SER A 58 -16.24 -21.12 -13.23
C SER A 58 -14.72 -21.10 -13.37
N PRO A 59 -14.03 -22.23 -13.13
CA PRO A 59 -12.58 -22.31 -13.35
C PRO A 59 -12.16 -21.92 -14.77
N ASP A 60 -12.95 -22.28 -15.79
CA ASP A 60 -12.63 -21.97 -17.19
C ASP A 60 -12.70 -20.46 -17.47
N VAL A 61 -13.71 -19.77 -16.94
CA VAL A 61 -13.86 -18.32 -17.07
C VAL A 61 -12.76 -17.59 -16.29
N GLU A 62 -12.47 -18.03 -15.06
CA GLU A 62 -11.38 -17.46 -14.25
C GLU A 62 -10.04 -17.59 -14.97
N GLN A 63 -9.73 -18.76 -15.54
CA GLN A 63 -8.51 -18.98 -16.32
C GLN A 63 -8.47 -18.17 -17.62
N ALA A 64 -9.61 -17.98 -18.31
CA ALA A 64 -9.68 -17.12 -19.49
C ALA A 64 -9.37 -15.65 -19.14
N LEU A 65 -9.92 -15.14 -18.03
CA LEU A 65 -9.60 -13.80 -17.52
C LEU A 65 -8.11 -13.65 -17.20
N ILE A 66 -7.52 -14.63 -16.50
CA ILE A 66 -6.08 -14.62 -16.18
C ILE A 66 -5.22 -14.60 -17.45
N ARG A 67 -5.51 -15.47 -18.43
CA ARG A 67 -4.80 -15.49 -19.72
C ARG A 67 -4.91 -14.16 -20.46
N SER A 68 -6.09 -13.52 -20.43
CA SER A 68 -6.30 -12.24 -21.09
C SER A 68 -5.37 -11.15 -20.55
N LEU A 69 -5.10 -11.16 -19.24
CA LEU A 69 -4.14 -10.25 -18.59
C LEU A 69 -2.71 -10.52 -19.07
N SER A 70 -2.31 -11.77 -19.30
CA SER A 70 -0.97 -12.08 -19.83
C SER A 70 -0.77 -11.58 -21.26
N THR A 71 -1.84 -11.42 -22.04
CA THR A 71 -1.79 -10.89 -23.42
C THR A 71 -2.08 -9.40 -23.54
N ARG A 72 -2.31 -8.70 -22.42
CA ARG A 72 -2.80 -7.31 -22.37
C ARG A 72 -1.96 -6.29 -23.14
N ALA A 73 -0.65 -6.52 -23.26
CA ALA A 73 0.25 -5.65 -24.02
C ALA A 73 -0.12 -5.53 -25.51
N ARG A 74 -0.89 -6.50 -26.05
CA ARG A 74 -1.38 -6.49 -27.43
C ARG A 74 -2.51 -5.48 -27.69
N LEU A 75 -3.14 -4.94 -26.65
CA LEU A 75 -4.21 -3.94 -26.78
C LEU A 75 -3.61 -2.59 -27.16
N ALA A 76 -3.98 -2.08 -28.34
CA ALA A 76 -3.27 -0.97 -29.00
C ALA A 76 -3.58 0.42 -28.44
N VAL A 77 -4.83 0.68 -28.04
CA VAL A 77 -5.27 2.01 -27.60
C VAL A 77 -5.09 2.13 -26.08
N PRO A 78 -4.23 3.02 -25.54
CA PRO A 78 -3.88 3.03 -24.12
C PRO A 78 -5.07 3.19 -23.16
N VAL A 79 -6.01 4.08 -23.47
CA VAL A 79 -7.19 4.33 -22.62
C VAL A 79 -8.17 3.16 -22.66
N GLU A 80 -8.47 2.64 -23.84
CA GLU A 80 -9.34 1.47 -24.00
C GLU A 80 -8.75 0.22 -23.36
N ARG A 81 -7.44 0.02 -23.51
CA ARG A 81 -6.68 -1.03 -22.83
C ARG A 81 -6.85 -0.95 -21.32
N ARG A 82 -6.67 0.25 -20.75
CA ARG A 82 -6.86 0.48 -19.31
C ARG A 82 -8.26 0.05 -18.88
N CYS A 83 -9.31 0.55 -19.53
CA CYS A 83 -10.70 0.24 -19.18
C CYS A 83 -11.00 -1.27 -19.28
N ALA A 84 -10.45 -1.96 -20.28
CA ALA A 84 -10.62 -3.41 -20.43
C ALA A 84 -9.92 -4.19 -19.30
N ILE A 85 -8.67 -3.84 -18.99
CA ILE A 85 -7.88 -4.49 -17.93
C ILE A 85 -8.52 -4.26 -16.57
N GLU A 86 -8.91 -3.02 -16.24
CA GLU A 86 -9.56 -2.69 -14.97
C GLU A 86 -10.87 -3.46 -14.80
N ARG A 87 -11.62 -3.67 -15.89
CA ARG A 87 -12.85 -4.49 -15.84
C ARG A 87 -12.56 -5.97 -15.58
N VAL A 88 -11.52 -6.53 -16.18
CA VAL A 88 -11.06 -7.90 -15.88
C VAL A 88 -10.62 -8.01 -14.41
N LEU A 89 -9.86 -7.02 -13.92
CA LEU A 89 -9.38 -6.99 -12.54
C LEU A 89 -10.50 -6.80 -11.51
N ASP A 90 -11.52 -5.98 -11.79
CA ASP A 90 -12.74 -5.85 -10.95
C ASP A 90 -13.38 -7.21 -10.70
N LEU A 91 -13.58 -7.98 -11.78
CA LEU A 91 -14.20 -9.31 -11.68
C LEU A 91 -13.33 -10.29 -10.87
N LEU A 92 -12.01 -10.29 -11.11
CA LEU A 92 -11.07 -11.13 -10.38
C LEU A 92 -11.02 -10.77 -8.88
N ILE A 93 -11.07 -9.48 -8.52
CA ILE A 93 -11.16 -9.02 -7.13
C ILE A 93 -12.46 -9.52 -6.49
N ARG A 94 -13.59 -9.34 -7.17
CA ARG A 94 -14.90 -9.78 -6.65
C ARG A 94 -14.95 -11.29 -6.43
N TRP A 95 -14.29 -12.06 -7.28
CA TRP A 95 -14.19 -13.52 -7.13
C TRP A 95 -13.13 -13.96 -6.14
N ARG A 96 -12.27 -13.06 -5.67
CA ARG A 96 -11.07 -13.38 -4.89
C ARG A 96 -10.24 -14.44 -5.61
N ALA A 97 -10.06 -14.24 -6.92
CA ALA A 97 -9.31 -15.14 -7.77
C ALA A 97 -7.83 -15.16 -7.35
N LYS A 98 -7.19 -16.33 -7.49
CA LYS A 98 -5.76 -16.48 -7.22
C LYS A 98 -4.99 -16.25 -8.51
N LEU A 99 -4.11 -15.25 -8.51
CA LEU A 99 -3.27 -14.94 -9.65
C LEU A 99 -1.88 -15.53 -9.50
N PRO A 100 -1.22 -15.95 -10.59
CA PRO A 100 0.20 -16.27 -10.58
C PRO A 100 1.06 -15.11 -10.05
N ALA A 101 2.12 -15.42 -9.30
CA ALA A 101 3.00 -14.42 -8.68
C ALA A 101 3.64 -13.47 -9.71
N ASP A 102 4.15 -14.03 -10.81
CA ASP A 102 4.77 -13.29 -11.91
C ASP A 102 3.79 -12.31 -12.57
N LEU A 103 2.54 -12.71 -12.73
CA LEU A 103 1.49 -11.83 -13.24
C LEU A 103 1.16 -10.71 -12.25
N LEU A 104 1.05 -11.00 -10.94
CA LEU A 104 0.83 -9.98 -9.91
C LEU A 104 1.95 -8.95 -9.88
N GLU A 105 3.21 -9.40 -9.93
CA GLU A 105 4.37 -8.51 -9.97
C GLU A 105 4.34 -7.61 -11.21
N ALA A 106 4.02 -8.16 -12.39
CA ALA A 106 3.90 -7.38 -13.61
C ALA A 106 2.73 -6.37 -13.57
N LEU A 107 1.62 -6.71 -12.93
CA LEU A 107 0.48 -5.81 -12.75
C LEU A 107 0.78 -4.73 -11.71
N VAL A 108 1.56 -5.03 -10.68
CA VAL A 108 2.03 -4.03 -9.73
C VAL A 108 2.77 -2.93 -10.48
N ASP A 109 3.71 -3.28 -11.36
CA ASP A 109 4.51 -2.30 -12.13
C ASP A 109 3.70 -1.33 -12.98
N GLU A 110 2.48 -1.70 -13.36
CA GLU A 110 1.61 -0.87 -14.19
C GLU A 110 0.89 0.19 -13.34
N PRO A 111 1.11 1.51 -13.58
CA PRO A 111 0.57 2.57 -12.73
C PRO A 111 -0.95 2.53 -12.57
N HIS A 112 -1.69 2.18 -13.63
CA HIS A 112 -3.15 2.10 -13.61
C HIS A 112 -3.69 0.81 -12.96
N CYS A 113 -2.92 -0.27 -12.96
CA CYS A 113 -3.29 -1.54 -12.34
C CYS A 113 -2.93 -1.60 -10.85
N THR A 114 -2.10 -0.66 -10.37
CA THR A 114 -1.46 -0.72 -9.05
C THR A 114 -2.45 -0.95 -7.89
N ILE A 115 -3.59 -0.25 -7.86
CA ILE A 115 -4.59 -0.41 -6.79
C ILE A 115 -5.19 -1.81 -6.82
N HIS A 116 -5.63 -2.26 -8.00
CA HIS A 116 -6.22 -3.58 -8.20
C HIS A 116 -5.22 -4.70 -7.84
N ALA A 117 -3.99 -4.58 -8.33
CA ALA A 117 -2.91 -5.51 -8.05
C ALA A 117 -2.58 -5.56 -6.54
N THR A 118 -2.62 -4.42 -5.84
CA THR A 118 -2.44 -4.36 -4.39
C THR A 118 -3.55 -5.13 -3.67
N ILE A 119 -4.82 -4.92 -4.05
CA ILE A 119 -5.97 -5.63 -3.44
C ILE A 119 -5.84 -7.13 -3.64
N LEU A 120 -5.53 -7.58 -4.86
CA LEU A 120 -5.35 -8.99 -5.20
C LEU A 120 -4.15 -9.61 -4.46
N ALA A 121 -3.02 -8.92 -4.40
CA ALA A 121 -1.83 -9.38 -3.69
C ALA A 121 -2.05 -9.47 -2.17
N CYS A 122 -2.87 -8.58 -1.58
CA CYS A 122 -3.24 -8.67 -0.17
C CYS A 122 -4.19 -9.84 0.13
N ALA A 123 -4.97 -10.28 -0.85
CA ALA A 123 -5.92 -11.38 -0.68
C ALA A 123 -5.26 -12.77 -0.63
N ASP A 124 -4.06 -12.92 -1.21
CA ASP A 124 -3.24 -14.14 -1.14
C ASP A 124 -1.77 -13.79 -0.83
N PRO A 125 -1.42 -13.59 0.47
CA PRO A 125 -0.09 -13.15 0.87
C PRO A 125 1.06 -14.04 0.42
N ASP A 126 0.85 -15.36 0.37
CA ASP A 126 1.90 -16.33 0.02
C ASP A 126 2.37 -16.13 -1.42
N VAL A 127 1.44 -15.79 -2.32
CA VAL A 127 1.72 -15.54 -3.73
C VAL A 127 2.03 -14.05 -3.98
N GLY A 128 1.37 -13.16 -3.24
CA GLY A 128 1.43 -11.72 -3.42
C GLY A 128 2.65 -11.03 -2.77
N ALA A 129 3.37 -11.68 -1.86
CA ALA A 129 4.44 -11.06 -1.08
C ALA A 129 5.52 -10.40 -1.97
N ALA A 130 5.97 -11.07 -3.04
CA ALA A 130 6.96 -10.52 -3.96
C ALA A 130 6.47 -9.23 -4.63
N GLY A 131 5.22 -9.22 -5.11
CA GLY A 131 4.57 -8.03 -5.66
C GLY A 131 4.43 -6.90 -4.64
N LEU A 132 4.11 -7.21 -3.38
CA LEU A 132 4.02 -6.22 -2.31
C LEU A 132 5.38 -5.61 -1.95
N ARG A 133 6.45 -6.40 -1.87
CA ARG A 133 7.82 -5.86 -1.68
C ARG A 133 8.21 -4.94 -2.83
N ARG A 134 7.88 -5.32 -4.06
CA ARG A 134 8.15 -4.54 -5.26
C ARG A 134 7.37 -3.22 -5.27
N LEU A 135 6.11 -3.26 -4.85
CA LEU A 135 5.26 -2.08 -4.65
C LEU A 135 5.88 -1.09 -3.64
N LEU A 136 6.44 -1.60 -2.54
CA LEU A 136 7.12 -0.79 -1.54
C LEU A 136 8.40 -0.13 -2.07
N ALA A 137 9.22 -0.87 -2.83
CA ALA A 137 10.52 -0.40 -3.33
C ALA A 137 10.43 0.80 -4.29
N ARG A 138 9.37 0.92 -5.08
CA ARG A 138 9.19 1.98 -6.09
C ARG A 138 8.51 3.25 -5.57
N GLY A 139 7.99 3.22 -4.34
CA GLY A 139 7.08 4.24 -3.84
C GLY A 139 5.65 4.05 -4.34
N THR A 140 4.68 4.27 -3.47
CA THR A 140 3.25 4.10 -3.75
C THR A 140 2.42 5.08 -2.92
N SER A 141 1.09 5.08 -3.04
CA SER A 141 0.22 5.88 -2.17
C SER A 141 0.28 5.40 -0.72
N ASP A 142 -0.09 6.24 0.25
CA ASP A 142 -0.03 5.91 1.68
C ASP A 142 -0.89 4.69 2.03
N ALA A 143 -2.09 4.58 1.45
CA ALA A 143 -2.97 3.44 1.70
C ALA A 143 -2.43 2.14 1.09
N ALA A 144 -1.82 2.18 -0.10
CA ALA A 144 -1.19 1.02 -0.70
C ALA A 144 0.08 0.59 0.04
N TRP A 145 0.88 1.57 0.50
CA TRP A 145 2.05 1.34 1.36
C TRP A 145 1.63 0.65 2.67
N ALA A 146 0.61 1.17 3.35
CA ALA A 146 0.08 0.58 4.57
C ALA A 146 -0.47 -0.85 4.34
N ALA A 147 -1.16 -1.09 3.23
CA ALA A 147 -1.70 -2.42 2.91
C ALA A 147 -0.57 -3.46 2.76
N ALA A 148 0.47 -3.11 2.00
CA ALA A 148 1.65 -3.95 1.84
C ALA A 148 2.35 -4.20 3.18
N CYS A 149 2.57 -3.15 3.98
CA CYS A 149 3.18 -3.28 5.30
C CYS A 149 2.35 -4.17 6.25
N ASN A 150 1.03 -4.03 6.29
CA ASN A 150 0.15 -4.88 7.11
C ASN A 150 0.32 -6.36 6.79
N VAL A 151 0.27 -6.70 5.49
CA VAL A 151 0.34 -8.09 5.02
C VAL A 151 1.73 -8.68 5.29
N LEU A 152 2.78 -7.96 4.92
CA LEU A 152 4.16 -8.41 5.12
C LEU A 152 4.54 -8.49 6.61
N ALA A 153 4.05 -7.56 7.45
CA ALA A 153 4.30 -7.60 8.89
C ALA A 153 3.56 -8.75 9.57
N ALA A 154 2.31 -9.04 9.17
CA ALA A 154 1.56 -10.18 9.66
C ALA A 154 2.24 -11.51 9.30
N ALA A 155 2.83 -11.59 8.10
CA ALA A 155 3.61 -12.73 7.63
C ALA A 155 5.04 -12.79 8.23
N LYS A 156 5.43 -11.82 9.07
CA LYS A 156 6.79 -11.70 9.64
C LYS A 156 7.87 -11.71 8.55
N ASP A 157 7.63 -11.03 7.43
CA ASP A 157 8.55 -11.01 6.30
C ASP A 157 9.88 -10.33 6.69
N PRO A 158 11.03 -11.03 6.59
CA PRO A 158 12.33 -10.51 7.05
C PRO A 158 12.87 -9.37 6.18
N THR A 159 12.35 -9.17 4.98
CA THR A 159 12.76 -8.05 4.12
C THR A 159 12.09 -6.74 4.50
N LEU A 160 10.95 -6.81 5.21
CA LEU A 160 10.18 -5.62 5.60
C LEU A 160 10.94 -4.77 6.62
N ALA A 161 11.59 -5.39 7.62
CA ALA A 161 12.30 -4.64 8.66
C ALA A 161 13.40 -3.74 8.05
N ALA A 162 14.25 -4.32 7.20
CA ALA A 162 15.30 -3.57 6.51
C ALA A 162 14.71 -2.47 5.59
N HIS A 163 13.60 -2.76 4.90
CA HIS A 163 12.91 -1.77 4.07
C HIS A 163 12.41 -0.58 4.89
N LEU A 164 11.85 -0.81 6.08
CA LEU A 164 11.32 0.24 6.95
C LEU A 164 12.42 1.03 7.66
N LEU A 165 13.50 0.37 8.09
CA LEU A 165 14.59 1.02 8.84
C LEU A 165 15.47 1.92 7.98
N ARG A 166 15.79 1.53 6.73
CA ARG A 166 16.69 2.30 5.86
C ARG A 166 16.28 3.76 5.62
N PRO A 167 15.01 4.08 5.32
CA PRO A 167 14.57 5.47 5.16
C PRO A 167 14.15 6.13 6.49
N LEU A 168 14.13 5.40 7.61
CA LEU A 168 13.58 5.88 8.87
C LEU A 168 14.47 6.98 9.44
N THR A 169 13.87 8.14 9.70
CA THR A 169 14.54 9.29 10.30
C THR A 169 13.91 9.59 11.65
N ILE A 170 14.72 9.64 12.70
CA ILE A 170 14.29 10.08 14.03
C ILE A 170 14.47 11.59 14.09
N ARG A 171 13.38 12.33 14.23
CA ARG A 171 13.35 13.81 14.27
C ARG A 171 13.25 14.30 15.70
N LEU A 172 14.39 14.41 16.37
CA LEU A 172 14.48 14.94 17.73
C LEU A 172 14.18 16.44 17.73
N SER A 173 13.06 16.81 18.35
CA SER A 173 12.65 18.21 18.50
C SER A 173 13.07 18.72 19.88
N VAL A 174 13.97 19.69 19.90
CA VAL A 174 14.44 20.34 21.13
C VAL A 174 13.81 21.72 21.22
N SER A 175 13.00 21.97 22.24
CA SER A 175 12.47 23.30 22.55
C SER A 175 13.25 23.87 23.74
N VAL A 176 13.79 25.08 23.58
CA VAL A 176 14.52 25.77 24.64
C VAL A 176 13.68 26.94 25.14
N THR A 177 13.37 26.98 26.43
CA THR A 177 12.55 28.03 27.05
C THR A 177 13.27 28.69 28.21
N ASP A 178 12.91 29.93 28.53
CA ASP A 178 13.33 30.55 29.79
C ASP A 178 12.71 29.84 31.00
N PRO A 179 13.34 29.92 32.19
CA PRO A 179 12.76 29.42 33.43
C PRO A 179 11.34 29.96 33.67
N GLY A 180 10.39 29.05 33.96
CA GLY A 180 9.02 29.41 34.34
C GLY A 180 8.01 29.60 33.20
N ARG A 181 8.35 29.27 31.95
CA ARG A 181 7.45 29.43 30.79
C ARG A 181 7.01 28.08 30.18
N ILE A 182 5.77 28.00 29.70
CA ILE A 182 5.23 26.85 28.94
C ILE A 182 4.91 27.33 27.52
N GLY A 183 5.52 26.70 26.50
CA GLY A 183 5.31 27.02 25.08
C GLY A 183 4.06 26.32 24.49
N GLY A 184 3.45 26.92 23.46
CA GLY A 184 2.37 26.29 22.68
C GLY A 184 1.91 27.14 21.49
N ARG A 185 1.90 26.57 20.28
CA ARG A 185 1.32 27.19 19.08
C ARG A 185 0.67 26.11 18.21
N ARG A 186 -0.51 26.40 17.65
CA ARG A 186 -1.20 25.54 16.67
C ARG A 186 -0.89 26.01 15.25
N LEU A 187 -0.59 25.06 14.36
CA LEU A 187 -0.59 25.28 12.91
C LEU A 187 -1.98 24.92 12.35
N THR A 188 -2.48 25.73 11.43
CA THR A 188 -3.60 25.39 10.56
C THR A 188 -3.09 25.32 9.12
N THR A 189 -3.53 24.33 8.37
CA THR A 189 -3.22 24.19 6.94
C THR A 189 -4.53 24.14 6.17
N SER A 190 -4.65 24.94 5.11
CA SER A 190 -5.74 24.82 4.13
C SER A 190 -5.30 23.93 2.97
N ARG A 191 -6.26 23.29 2.28
CA ARG A 191 -6.02 22.46 1.09
C ARG A 191 -6.96 22.86 -0.03
N SER A 192 -6.43 22.95 -1.26
CA SER A 192 -7.24 22.99 -2.48
C SER A 192 -7.36 21.59 -3.08
N CYS A 193 -8.47 21.31 -3.76
CA CYS A 193 -8.70 20.05 -4.48
C CYS A 193 -8.65 20.32 -5.99
N GLY A 194 -7.76 19.66 -6.71
CA GLY A 194 -7.80 19.53 -8.17
C GLY A 194 -8.33 18.15 -8.54
N ALA A 195 -9.24 18.07 -9.50
CA ALA A 195 -9.76 16.80 -10.01
C ALA A 195 -9.70 16.81 -11.53
N GLU A 196 -9.06 15.79 -12.11
CA GLU A 196 -9.19 15.50 -13.53
C GLU A 196 -10.45 14.65 -13.77
N PRO A 197 -11.24 14.95 -14.81
CA PRO A 197 -12.43 14.18 -15.13
C PRO A 197 -12.05 12.77 -15.62
N ASN A 198 -12.66 11.74 -15.03
CA ASN A 198 -12.61 10.39 -15.58
C ASN A 198 -13.71 10.27 -16.64
N THR A 199 -13.30 10.06 -17.90
CA THR A 199 -14.21 9.86 -19.03
C THR A 199 -14.20 8.39 -19.44
N VAL A 200 -15.36 7.74 -19.38
CA VAL A 200 -15.55 6.38 -19.91
C VAL A 200 -15.62 6.48 -21.43
N PRO A 201 -14.76 5.75 -22.19
CA PRO A 201 -14.83 5.80 -23.65
C PRO A 201 -16.17 5.28 -24.18
N ALA A 202 -16.65 5.88 -25.28
CA ALA A 202 -17.93 5.52 -25.86
C ALA A 202 -18.02 4.03 -26.24
N GLY A 203 -19.10 3.37 -25.80
CA GLY A 203 -19.37 1.97 -26.10
C GLY A 203 -18.65 0.96 -25.20
N PHE A 204 -17.97 1.39 -24.14
CA PHE A 204 -17.53 0.50 -23.05
C PHE A 204 -18.70 0.18 -22.09
N PRO A 205 -18.63 -0.93 -21.33
CA PRO A 205 -19.51 -1.12 -20.18
C PRO A 205 -19.29 0.01 -19.15
N PRO A 206 -20.12 0.11 -18.09
CA PRO A 206 -19.85 1.03 -16.98
C PRO A 206 -18.39 0.98 -16.53
N GLU A 207 -17.84 2.05 -15.96
CA GLU A 207 -16.46 2.03 -15.43
C GLU A 207 -16.50 1.71 -13.94
N VAL A 208 -15.55 0.92 -13.46
CA VAL A 208 -15.39 0.63 -12.04
C VAL A 208 -14.05 1.15 -11.59
N ILE A 209 -14.08 1.97 -10.56
CA ILE A 209 -12.88 2.54 -9.94
C ILE A 209 -12.76 2.00 -8.53
N TYR A 210 -11.58 1.48 -8.23
CA TYR A 210 -11.17 1.14 -6.88
C TYR A 210 -10.34 2.28 -6.28
N ARG A 211 -10.59 2.57 -5.01
CA ARG A 211 -9.73 3.44 -4.19
C ARG A 211 -9.36 2.71 -2.90
N LEU A 212 -8.10 2.78 -2.52
CA LEU A 212 -7.68 2.41 -1.17
C LEU A 212 -7.86 3.62 -0.26
N SER A 213 -8.30 3.38 0.97
CA SER A 213 -8.59 4.41 1.97
C SER A 213 -8.12 3.93 3.35
N LEU A 214 -7.63 4.86 4.15
CA LEU A 214 -7.32 4.63 5.57
C LEU A 214 -8.50 4.99 6.49
N GLU A 215 -9.50 5.69 5.94
CA GLU A 215 -10.72 6.05 6.65
C GLU A 215 -11.87 5.13 6.21
N PRO A 216 -12.56 4.45 7.13
CA PRO A 216 -13.68 3.59 6.78
C PRO A 216 -14.87 4.42 6.31
N ARG A 217 -15.55 3.94 5.26
CA ARG A 217 -16.91 4.39 4.90
C ARG A 217 -17.85 3.21 4.75
N VAL A 218 -19.14 3.53 4.72
CA VAL A 218 -20.21 2.54 4.52
C VAL A 218 -19.96 1.79 3.19
N ARG A 219 -19.99 0.46 3.26
CA ARG A 219 -19.73 -0.48 2.14
C ARG A 219 -18.27 -0.60 1.69
N ASP A 220 -17.32 0.05 2.36
CA ASP A 220 -15.91 -0.22 2.08
C ASP A 220 -15.54 -1.64 2.55
N GLN A 221 -14.70 -2.33 1.78
CA GLN A 221 -14.21 -3.67 2.11
C GLN A 221 -12.85 -3.58 2.81
N VAL A 222 -12.65 -4.29 3.92
CA VAL A 222 -11.32 -4.40 4.53
C VAL A 222 -10.37 -5.16 3.59
N VAL A 223 -9.24 -4.55 3.25
CA VAL A 223 -8.18 -5.15 2.40
C VAL A 223 -7.10 -5.77 3.27
N ALA A 224 -6.61 -5.01 4.26
CA ALA A 224 -5.56 -5.47 5.16
C ALA A 224 -5.69 -4.81 6.53
N THR A 225 -5.44 -5.58 7.59
CA THR A 225 -5.52 -5.13 8.99
C THR A 225 -4.13 -5.02 9.60
N GLY A 226 -3.90 -4.01 10.42
CA GLY A 226 -2.67 -3.79 11.19
C GLY A 226 -2.68 -2.39 11.81
N PRO A 227 -1.50 -1.77 12.08
CA PRO A 227 -1.40 -0.41 12.62
C PRO A 227 -2.25 0.62 11.89
N LEU A 228 -2.39 0.47 10.57
CA LEU A 228 -3.31 1.22 9.74
C LEU A 228 -4.22 0.26 8.98
N THR A 229 -5.49 0.13 9.39
CA THR A 229 -6.42 -0.69 8.61
C THR A 229 -6.70 -0.03 7.27
N VAL A 230 -6.57 -0.80 6.19
CA VAL A 230 -6.79 -0.34 4.82
C VAL A 230 -8.09 -0.91 4.29
N TYR A 231 -8.88 -0.04 3.67
CA TYR A 231 -10.14 -0.37 3.05
C TYR A 231 -10.09 -0.14 1.54
N ALA A 232 -10.83 -0.93 0.77
CA ALA A 232 -11.08 -0.72 -0.65
C ALA A 232 -12.52 -0.24 -0.85
N ARG A 233 -12.65 0.87 -1.57
CA ARG A 233 -13.94 1.38 -2.06
C ARG A 233 -14.07 1.09 -3.54
N ARG A 234 -15.12 0.38 -3.92
CA ARG A 234 -15.54 0.18 -5.30
C ARG A 234 -16.60 1.22 -5.65
N THR A 235 -16.42 1.96 -6.74
CA THR A 235 -17.44 2.87 -7.28
C THR A 235 -17.66 2.57 -8.74
N GLU A 236 -18.93 2.44 -9.14
CA GLU A 236 -19.32 2.16 -10.52
C GLU A 236 -19.95 3.39 -11.13
N TYR A 237 -19.47 3.79 -12.30
CA TYR A 237 -19.87 4.98 -13.03
C TYR A 237 -20.57 4.57 -14.32
N LEU A 238 -21.82 5.02 -14.48
CA LEU A 238 -22.61 4.79 -15.68
C LEU A 238 -22.29 5.81 -16.79
N GLU A 239 -21.79 7.00 -16.43
CA GLU A 239 -21.47 8.11 -17.33
C GLU A 239 -20.23 8.89 -16.83
N VAL A 240 -19.80 9.93 -17.58
CA VAL A 240 -18.68 10.81 -17.21
C VAL A 240 -18.87 11.37 -15.80
N SER A 241 -17.90 11.12 -14.91
CA SER A 241 -17.94 11.62 -13.55
C SER A 241 -16.89 12.69 -13.30
N HIS A 242 -17.36 13.86 -12.86
CA HIS A 242 -16.54 14.94 -12.31
C HIS A 242 -16.37 14.71 -10.81
N GLY A 243 -15.74 13.59 -10.44
CA GLY A 243 -15.49 13.28 -9.04
C GLY A 243 -14.40 14.18 -8.49
N CYS A 244 -14.68 14.92 -7.41
CA CYS A 244 -13.61 15.54 -6.62
C CYS A 244 -12.65 14.44 -6.14
N VAL A 245 -11.37 14.54 -6.50
CA VAL A 245 -10.33 13.67 -5.95
C VAL A 245 -10.14 14.12 -4.51
N ILE A 246 -10.81 13.44 -3.59
CA ILE A 246 -10.53 13.60 -2.17
C ILE A 246 -9.12 13.04 -1.97
N PHE A 247 -8.16 13.93 -1.72
CA PHE A 247 -6.83 13.53 -1.32
C PHE A 247 -6.91 12.97 0.10
N ASP A 248 -6.46 11.74 0.29
CA ASP A 248 -6.30 11.20 1.62
C ASP A 248 -5.38 12.10 2.44
N LYS A 249 -5.64 12.16 3.75
CA LYS A 249 -4.71 12.82 4.66
C LYS A 249 -3.38 12.04 4.59
N PRO A 250 -2.26 12.70 4.21
CA PRO A 250 -0.97 12.06 4.17
C PRO A 250 -0.67 11.57 5.58
N ILE A 251 -0.08 10.39 5.65
CA ILE A 251 0.35 9.81 6.91
C ILE A 251 1.80 10.19 7.22
N ASP A 252 2.13 10.13 8.49
CA ASP A 252 3.51 10.16 8.96
C ASP A 252 4.11 8.76 8.80
N ARG A 253 4.73 8.49 7.64
CA ARG A 253 5.29 7.17 7.33
C ARG A 253 6.39 6.79 8.30
N GLU A 254 7.17 7.74 8.81
CA GLU A 254 8.17 7.48 9.83
C GLU A 254 7.51 6.91 11.10
N ALA A 255 6.51 7.59 11.66
CA ALA A 255 5.79 7.12 12.85
C ALA A 255 5.12 5.76 12.65
N TYR A 256 4.51 5.52 11.49
CA TYR A 256 3.90 4.22 11.20
C TYR A 256 4.94 3.13 10.91
N SER A 257 6.12 3.46 10.39
CA SER A 257 7.22 2.49 10.21
C SER A 257 7.64 1.90 11.56
N ALA A 258 7.78 2.73 12.60
CA ALA A 258 8.02 2.25 13.97
C ALA A 258 6.90 1.31 14.45
N SER A 259 5.64 1.61 14.14
CA SER A 259 4.49 0.77 14.51
C SER A 259 4.53 -0.60 13.81
N TYR A 260 4.93 -0.66 12.55
CA TYR A 260 5.10 -1.92 11.82
C TYR A 260 6.30 -2.73 12.33
N LEU A 261 7.41 -2.08 12.68
CA LEU A 261 8.55 -2.74 13.32
C LEU A 261 8.14 -3.37 14.67
N GLN A 262 7.31 -2.69 15.45
CA GLN A 262 6.71 -3.27 16.66
C GLN A 262 5.79 -4.45 16.34
N MET A 263 4.98 -4.36 15.29
CA MET A 263 4.13 -5.47 14.85
C MET A 263 4.95 -6.69 14.42
N LEU A 264 6.11 -6.50 13.78
CA LEU A 264 7.05 -7.59 13.47
C LEU A 264 7.57 -8.28 14.74
N LEU A 265 7.75 -7.55 15.84
CA LEU A 265 8.15 -8.09 17.14
C LEU A 265 6.97 -8.56 18.01
N SER A 266 5.72 -8.51 17.52
CA SER A 266 4.56 -8.96 18.30
C SER A 266 4.70 -10.45 18.66
N GLY A 267 4.47 -10.77 19.94
CA GLY A 267 4.65 -12.12 20.50
C GLY A 267 6.06 -12.44 21.00
N VAL A 268 7.05 -11.58 20.74
CA VAL A 268 8.42 -11.74 21.26
C VAL A 268 8.47 -11.28 22.72
N SER A 269 8.91 -12.16 23.62
CA SER A 269 9.13 -11.82 25.03
C SER A 269 10.29 -10.85 25.17
N GLY A 270 10.10 -9.78 25.95
CA GLY A 270 11.13 -8.76 26.15
C GLY A 270 11.39 -7.88 24.92
N ALA A 271 10.45 -7.81 23.97
CA ALA A 271 10.54 -6.86 22.87
C ALA A 271 10.72 -5.42 23.41
N PRO A 272 11.59 -4.60 22.80
CA PRO A 272 11.76 -3.21 23.19
C PRO A 272 10.45 -2.43 23.04
N PRO A 273 10.32 -1.28 23.73
CA PRO A 273 9.18 -0.40 23.54
C PRO A 273 9.13 0.17 22.11
N LEU A 274 7.96 0.68 21.73
CA LEU A 274 7.78 1.37 20.45
C LEU A 274 8.78 2.52 20.31
N LEU A 275 9.57 2.51 19.22
CA LEU A 275 10.50 3.58 18.90
C LEU A 275 9.76 4.89 18.63
N GLU A 276 10.09 5.93 19.41
CA GLU A 276 9.57 7.28 19.18
C GLU A 276 10.34 7.96 18.04
N THR A 277 9.67 8.24 16.92
CA THR A 277 10.29 8.87 15.74
C THR A 277 10.31 10.40 15.80
N HIS A 278 9.54 10.99 16.70
CA HIS A 278 9.50 12.44 16.95
C HIS A 278 9.72 12.78 18.43
N PRO A 279 10.82 12.29 19.03
CA PRO A 279 11.06 12.53 20.44
C PRO A 279 11.18 14.02 20.69
N ARG A 280 10.67 14.46 21.84
CA ARG A 280 10.69 15.86 22.25
C ARG A 280 11.53 16.02 23.51
N ALA A 281 12.44 16.99 23.49
CA ALA A 281 13.18 17.43 24.66
C ALA A 281 12.82 18.89 24.94
N ALA A 282 12.30 19.16 26.14
CA ALA A 282 12.10 20.51 26.64
C ALA A 282 13.26 20.84 27.57
N ILE A 283 14.10 21.81 27.17
CA ILE A 283 15.27 22.25 27.91
C ILE A 283 14.98 23.63 28.49
N THR A 284 15.13 23.75 29.81
CA THR A 284 15.08 25.07 30.45
C THR A 284 16.46 25.71 30.33
N TRP A 285 16.54 26.88 29.69
CA TRP A 285 17.80 27.56 29.47
C TRP A 285 18.45 27.97 30.79
N SER A 286 19.73 27.60 30.93
CA SER A 286 20.58 28.01 32.05
C SER A 286 21.92 28.54 31.53
N ASN A 287 22.64 27.72 30.76
CA ASN A 287 23.86 28.09 30.05
C ASN A 287 24.10 27.18 28.83
N ALA A 288 25.11 27.52 28.04
CA ALA A 288 25.48 26.80 26.81
C ALA A 288 25.86 25.33 27.05
N ASP A 289 26.65 25.04 28.09
CA ASP A 289 27.12 23.69 28.39
C ASP A 289 25.99 22.78 28.82
N ALA A 290 25.07 23.28 29.66
CA ALA A 290 23.87 22.55 30.07
C ALA A 290 22.97 22.22 28.87
N PHE A 291 22.74 23.18 27.98
CA PHE A 291 21.98 22.94 26.74
C PHE A 291 22.63 21.87 25.85
N ALA A 292 23.95 21.95 25.66
CA ALA A 292 24.68 20.97 24.86
C ALA A 292 24.61 19.57 25.48
N ALA A 293 24.82 19.46 26.80
CA ALA A 293 24.76 18.20 27.52
C ALA A 293 23.36 17.57 27.50
N GLU A 294 22.31 18.35 27.73
CA GLU A 294 20.93 17.86 27.71
C GLU A 294 20.49 17.44 26.30
N THR A 295 20.91 18.18 25.26
CA THR A 295 20.64 17.82 23.87
C THR A 295 21.37 16.53 23.47
N ALA A 296 22.64 16.39 23.86
CA ALA A 296 23.42 15.17 23.62
C ALA A 296 22.80 13.96 24.34
N ALA A 297 22.36 14.13 25.59
CA ALA A 297 21.68 13.08 26.34
C ALA A 297 20.33 12.68 25.72
N ALA A 298 19.58 13.63 25.15
CA ALA A 298 18.37 13.34 24.40
C ALA A 298 18.67 12.54 23.12
N ARG A 299 19.72 12.92 22.38
CA ARG A 299 20.17 12.19 21.19
C ARG A 299 20.61 10.76 21.52
N GLU A 300 21.42 10.56 22.56
CA GLU A 300 21.90 9.23 22.95
C GLU A 300 20.76 8.31 23.36
N ARG A 301 19.70 8.82 24.02
CA ARG A 301 18.50 8.03 24.32
C ARG A 301 17.80 7.53 23.06
N SER A 302 17.67 8.38 22.04
CA SER A 302 17.11 7.98 20.74
C SER A 302 17.99 6.96 20.01
N ASP A 303 19.30 7.14 20.09
CA ASP A 303 20.29 6.23 19.49
C ASP A 303 20.25 4.85 20.17
N GLN A 304 20.22 4.82 21.50
CA GLN A 304 20.11 3.59 22.26
C GLN A 304 18.80 2.83 21.96
N ALA A 305 17.65 3.54 21.93
CA ALA A 305 16.36 2.93 21.58
C ALA A 305 16.36 2.35 20.15
N TRP A 306 17.05 3.01 19.21
CA TRP A 306 17.24 2.49 17.86
C TRP A 306 18.07 1.19 17.86
N ARG A 307 19.23 1.18 18.54
CA ARG A 307 20.10 0.00 18.60
C ARG A 307 19.36 -1.20 19.22
N GLU A 308 18.64 -0.98 20.32
CA GLU A 308 17.84 -2.02 20.98
C GLU A 308 16.78 -2.62 20.03
N LEU A 309 16.10 -1.78 19.24
CA LEU A 309 15.14 -2.24 18.24
C LEU A 309 15.81 -3.07 17.14
N VAL A 310 16.92 -2.58 16.58
CA VAL A 310 17.66 -3.24 15.51
C VAL A 310 18.21 -4.60 15.98
N ASP A 311 18.77 -4.66 17.19
CA ASP A 311 19.28 -5.89 17.79
C ASP A 311 18.16 -6.89 18.06
N ALA A 312 17.00 -6.43 18.56
CA ALA A 312 15.83 -7.29 18.75
C ALA A 312 15.33 -7.88 17.42
N LEU A 313 15.29 -7.10 16.34
CA LEU A 313 14.89 -7.60 15.02
C LEU A 313 15.89 -8.63 14.48
N ALA A 314 17.18 -8.37 14.61
CA ALA A 314 18.23 -9.32 14.20
C ALA A 314 18.19 -10.63 15.00
N ALA A 315 18.04 -10.55 16.33
CA ALA A 315 17.94 -11.70 17.21
C ALA A 315 16.74 -12.61 16.89
N ASN A 316 15.70 -12.07 16.26
CA ASN A 316 14.49 -12.80 15.85
C ASN A 316 14.49 -13.18 14.36
N GLY A 317 15.63 -13.05 13.64
CA GLY A 317 15.74 -13.44 12.23
C GLY A 317 14.96 -12.55 11.27
N LEU A 318 14.52 -11.38 11.72
CA LEU A 318 13.79 -10.39 10.91
C LEU A 318 14.73 -9.44 10.18
N LEU A 319 16.05 -9.55 10.40
CA LEU A 319 17.09 -8.87 9.66
C LEU A 319 18.18 -9.89 9.29
N THR A 320 18.76 -9.73 8.11
CA THR A 320 19.97 -10.47 7.75
C THR A 320 21.19 -9.89 8.47
N PRO A 321 22.27 -10.66 8.68
CA PRO A 321 23.51 -10.11 9.24
C PRO A 321 24.08 -8.94 8.42
N ALA A 322 23.91 -8.98 7.10
CA ALA A 322 24.35 -7.90 6.21
C ALA A 322 23.50 -6.64 6.39
N ASP A 323 22.18 -6.77 6.56
CA ASP A 323 21.31 -5.63 6.86
C ASP A 323 21.63 -5.04 8.23
N HIS A 324 21.77 -5.87 9.26
CA HIS A 324 22.12 -5.43 10.61
C HIS A 324 23.41 -4.60 10.63
N ALA A 325 24.46 -5.07 9.96
CA ALA A 325 25.75 -4.38 9.90
C ALA A 325 25.72 -3.07 9.07
N ALA A 326 24.80 -2.95 8.11
CA ALA A 326 24.70 -1.78 7.23
C ALA A 326 23.80 -0.66 7.80
N LEU A 327 22.96 -0.97 8.78
CA LEU A 327 22.00 -0.02 9.35
C LEU A 327 22.67 0.89 10.37
N VAL A 328 22.55 2.20 10.17
CA VAL A 328 22.95 3.24 11.11
C VAL A 328 21.76 4.15 11.42
N PRO A 329 21.60 4.64 12.66
CA PRO A 329 20.52 5.54 13.01
C PRO A 329 20.66 6.88 12.27
N ASN A 330 19.59 7.33 11.59
CA ASN A 330 19.50 8.68 11.04
C ASN A 330 18.73 9.58 12.01
N ILE A 331 19.46 10.21 12.95
CA ILE A 331 18.88 11.12 13.94
C ILE A 331 19.14 12.57 13.52
N VAL A 332 18.05 13.29 13.33
CA VAL A 332 18.04 14.68 12.91
C VAL A 332 17.52 15.54 14.05
N VAL A 333 18.30 16.56 14.44
CA VAL A 333 17.97 17.44 15.56
C VAL A 333 17.39 18.75 15.02
N SER A 334 16.21 19.11 15.49
CA SER A 334 15.59 20.41 15.23
C SER A 334 15.50 21.18 16.53
N VAL A 335 16.26 22.28 16.61
CA VAL A 335 16.24 23.16 17.79
C VAL A 335 15.31 24.33 17.53
N ARG A 336 14.36 24.54 18.44
CA ARG A 336 13.52 25.73 18.48
C ARG A 336 13.89 26.53 19.72
N ASP A 337 14.48 27.70 19.47
CA ASP A 337 14.77 28.67 20.51
C ASP A 337 13.50 29.47 20.84
N GLU A 338 12.83 29.12 21.94
CA GLU A 338 11.64 29.82 22.45
C GLU A 338 11.98 30.78 23.62
N ARG A 339 13.28 31.02 23.88
CA ARG A 339 13.75 32.02 24.86
C ARG A 339 13.33 33.42 24.41
N GLN A 340 12.99 34.27 25.37
CA GLN A 340 12.79 35.71 25.20
C GLN A 340 14.14 36.41 25.04
N ASP A 341 15.09 36.06 25.90
CA ASP A 341 16.47 36.55 25.79
C ASP A 341 17.29 35.62 24.90
N ARG A 342 17.61 36.11 23.70
CA ARG A 342 18.45 35.42 22.71
C ARG A 342 19.79 36.14 22.51
N SER A 343 20.21 36.96 23.47
CA SER A 343 21.50 37.68 23.43
C SER A 343 22.69 36.73 23.34
N LEU A 344 22.59 35.56 23.97
CA LEU A 344 23.54 34.47 23.82
C LEU A 344 23.02 33.46 22.78
N PRO A 345 23.72 33.25 21.65
CA PRO A 345 23.31 32.27 20.66
C PRO A 345 23.37 30.85 21.25
N LEU A 346 22.48 29.97 20.78
CA LEU A 346 22.57 28.56 21.14
C LEU A 346 23.82 27.94 20.46
N PRO A 347 24.57 27.09 21.18
CA PRO A 347 25.60 26.26 20.57
C PRO A 347 25.05 25.43 19.39
N LEU A 348 25.86 25.24 18.36
CA LEU A 348 25.54 24.29 17.28
C LEU A 348 25.61 22.87 17.83
N VAL A 349 24.60 22.05 17.54
CA VAL A 349 24.56 20.64 17.93
C VAL A 349 24.76 19.73 16.72
N GLU A 350 25.38 18.58 16.93
CA GLU A 350 25.57 17.59 15.86
C GLU A 350 24.22 17.12 15.30
N GLY A 351 24.12 17.02 13.98
CA GLY A 351 22.88 16.63 13.30
C GLY A 351 21.78 17.70 13.32
N GLN A 352 22.10 18.93 13.76
CA GLN A 352 21.17 20.05 13.69
C GLN A 352 20.87 20.41 12.24
N LEU A 353 19.58 20.42 11.86
CA LEU A 353 19.18 21.06 10.60
C LEU A 353 19.39 22.57 10.74
N THR A 354 20.04 23.17 9.74
CA THR A 354 19.98 24.62 9.57
C THR A 354 18.51 25.04 9.44
N PRO A 355 18.07 26.10 10.16
CA PRO A 355 16.70 26.57 10.06
C PRO A 355 16.36 26.85 8.59
N VAL A 356 15.36 26.16 8.06
CA VAL A 356 14.70 26.63 6.83
C VAL A 356 13.81 27.77 7.31
N GLU A 357 14.16 29.01 6.99
CA GLU A 357 13.26 30.14 7.19
C GLU A 357 11.98 29.86 6.40
N TYR A 358 10.89 29.58 7.12
CA TYR A 358 9.54 29.38 6.55
C TYR A 358 8.71 30.64 6.70
#